data_AF-A0AA43C547-F1
#
_entry.id   AF-A0AA43C547-F1
#
_cell.length_a   1.000
_cell.length_b   1.000
_cell.length_c   1.000
_cell.angle_alpha   90.00
_cell.angle_beta   90.00
_cell.angle_gamma   90.00
#
_symmetry.space_group_name_H-M   'P 1'
#
loop_
_entity.id
_entity.type
_entity.pdbx_description
1 polymer ?
#
loop_
_entity_poly.entity_id
_entity_poly.type
_entity_poly.pdbx_seq_one_letter_code
_entity_poly.pdbx_strand_id
1 'polypeptide(L)'
;MPVPASASVSSLLRALVLVPLALLPALSCGSAGERQAADVAGMTAMLEEFLPVLGRVYADGDVEALRPWAAEKELARIAALVASLADQGRYLAPELRQLTVEDARIWNNSNAFVTTLEVWDVRMHALGSGELLAEDLGKRYRVKYQLKRDGGSWRVLFRAIQD
;
A
#
# COMPACT_ATOMS: atom_id res chain seq x y z
N MET A 1 63.04 67.54 -33.68
CA MET A 1 63.15 66.93 -35.03
C MET A 1 63.11 65.42 -34.85
N PRO A 2 62.63 64.60 -35.81
CA PRO A 2 61.29 64.49 -36.40
C PRO A 2 60.63 63.11 -36.10
N VAL A 3 59.32 63.02 -36.35
CA VAL A 3 58.48 61.79 -36.55
C VAL A 3 58.38 61.63 -38.10
N PRO A 4 58.02 60.50 -38.79
CA PRO A 4 57.08 59.46 -38.33
C PRO A 4 57.16 58.02 -38.91
N ALA A 5 56.17 57.23 -38.46
CA ALA A 5 55.40 56.21 -39.19
C ALA A 5 55.99 54.81 -39.47
N SER A 6 55.30 53.79 -38.94
CA SER A 6 54.42 52.94 -39.77
C SER A 6 53.55 52.05 -38.88
N ALA A 7 52.24 52.16 -39.08
CA ALA A 7 51.23 51.31 -38.47
C ALA A 7 51.17 49.97 -39.20
N SER A 8 50.95 48.88 -38.46
CA SER A 8 50.52 47.61 -39.04
C SER A 8 49.25 47.16 -38.34
N VAL A 9 48.18 47.12 -39.12
CA VAL A 9 46.85 46.65 -38.77
C VAL A 9 46.87 45.13 -38.89
N SER A 10 46.40 44.41 -37.88
CA SER A 10 45.81 43.09 -38.14
C SER A 10 44.75 42.75 -37.12
N SER A 11 43.59 42.47 -37.69
CA SER A 11 42.30 42.31 -37.07
C SER A 11 42.09 40.90 -36.52
N LEU A 12 41.11 40.80 -35.63
CA LEU A 12 40.19 39.67 -35.47
C LEU A 12 40.77 38.33 -34.98
N LEU A 13 40.32 37.90 -33.80
CA LEU A 13 39.39 36.76 -33.69
C LEU A 13 38.87 36.67 -32.25
N ARG A 14 37.65 37.19 -32.05
CA ARG A 14 36.80 36.87 -30.89
C ARG A 14 36.48 35.38 -30.95
N ALA A 15 37.09 34.59 -30.06
CA ALA A 15 36.70 33.20 -29.86
C ALA A 15 35.32 33.15 -29.20
N LEU A 16 34.29 32.85 -30.00
CA LEU A 16 32.94 32.55 -29.56
C LEU A 16 32.96 31.15 -28.93
N VAL A 17 32.94 31.06 -27.60
CA VAL A 17 32.82 29.79 -26.88
C VAL A 17 31.37 29.31 -26.99
N LEU A 18 31.11 28.39 -27.92
CA LEU A 18 29.89 27.58 -27.93
C LEU A 18 29.94 26.61 -26.75
N VAL A 19 29.16 26.89 -25.71
CA VAL A 19 28.84 25.90 -24.66
C VAL A 19 27.75 24.98 -25.23
N PRO A 20 28.02 23.69 -25.47
CA PRO A 20 26.96 22.76 -25.83
C PRO A 20 26.11 22.51 -24.59
N LEU A 21 24.90 23.07 -24.59
CA LEU A 21 23.83 22.71 -23.65
C LEU A 21 23.43 21.26 -23.94
N ALA A 22 24.08 20.31 -23.27
CA ALA A 22 23.74 18.91 -23.31
C ALA A 22 22.32 18.74 -22.76
N LEU A 23 21.35 18.65 -23.66
CA LEU A 23 20.02 18.12 -23.38
C LEU A 23 20.20 16.71 -22.81
N LEU A 24 19.95 16.56 -21.51
CA LEU A 24 19.77 15.27 -20.85
C LEU A 24 18.38 14.73 -21.21
N PRO A 25 18.23 13.69 -22.05
CA PRO A 25 17.02 12.91 -22.02
C PRO A 25 17.16 11.96 -20.84
N ALA A 26 16.85 12.43 -19.63
CA ALA A 26 16.50 11.52 -18.55
C ALA A 26 15.14 10.91 -18.89
N LEU A 27 15.14 9.98 -19.86
CA LEU A 27 14.08 9.01 -20.04
C LEU A 27 14.07 8.19 -18.76
N SER A 28 13.24 8.62 -17.82
CA SER A 28 12.87 7.90 -16.61
C SER A 28 12.05 6.67 -17.03
N CYS A 29 12.73 5.71 -17.65
CA CYS A 29 12.32 4.31 -17.58
C CYS A 29 12.59 3.87 -16.16
N GLY A 30 11.63 4.17 -15.27
CA GLY A 30 11.65 3.62 -13.92
C GLY A 30 11.87 2.12 -14.03
N SER A 31 12.96 1.64 -13.43
CA SER A 31 13.37 0.25 -13.58
C SER A 31 12.25 -0.66 -13.06
N ALA A 32 12.16 -1.89 -13.57
CA ALA A 32 11.16 -2.85 -13.09
C ALA A 32 11.18 -3.00 -11.55
N GLY A 33 12.36 -2.84 -10.92
CA GLY A 33 12.52 -2.84 -9.47
C GLY A 33 11.91 -1.63 -8.75
N GLU A 34 12.04 -0.43 -9.30
CA GLU A 34 11.43 0.78 -8.70
C GLU A 34 9.90 0.70 -8.73
N ARG A 35 9.33 0.21 -9.83
CA ARG A 35 7.87 -0.02 -9.94
C ARG A 35 7.41 -1.07 -8.93
N GLN A 36 8.13 -2.19 -8.82
CA GLN A 36 7.80 -3.23 -7.85
C GLN A 36 7.84 -2.69 -6.41
N ALA A 37 8.87 -1.93 -6.05
CA ALA A 37 8.98 -1.31 -4.73
C ALA A 37 7.81 -0.34 -4.46
N ALA A 38 7.45 0.49 -5.43
CA ALA A 38 6.30 1.40 -5.32
C ALA A 38 4.98 0.64 -5.15
N ASP A 39 4.80 -0.47 -5.87
CA ASP A 39 3.60 -1.29 -5.77
C ASP A 39 3.49 -1.98 -4.41
N VAL A 40 4.60 -2.51 -3.90
CA VAL A 40 4.66 -3.09 -2.54
C VAL A 40 4.33 -2.04 -1.51
N ALA A 41 4.94 -0.85 -1.58
CA ALA A 41 4.63 0.25 -0.67
C ALA A 41 3.14 0.64 -0.71
N GLY A 42 2.55 0.72 -1.90
CA GLY A 42 1.12 1.00 -2.08
C GLY A 42 0.21 -0.08 -1.50
N MET A 43 0.56 -1.36 -1.63
CA MET A 43 -0.17 -2.46 -1.01
C MET A 43 -0.05 -2.43 0.53
N THR A 44 1.14 -2.14 1.06
CA THR A 44 1.36 -2.00 2.50
C THR A 44 0.51 -0.88 3.08
N ALA A 45 0.56 0.33 2.50
CA ALA A 45 -0.24 1.47 2.95
C ALA A 45 -1.75 1.16 2.91
N MET A 46 -2.20 0.50 1.83
CA MET A 46 -3.59 0.04 1.71
C MET A 46 -3.98 -0.92 2.85
N LEU A 47 -3.12 -1.88 3.21
CA LEU A 47 -3.39 -2.82 4.31
C LEU A 47 -3.36 -2.14 5.69
N GLU A 48 -2.49 -1.15 5.89
CA GLU A 48 -2.43 -0.35 7.12
C GLU A 48 -3.72 0.45 7.36
N GLU A 49 -4.41 0.87 6.30
CA GLU A 49 -5.73 1.51 6.39
C GLU A 49 -6.87 0.48 6.53
N PHE A 50 -6.83 -0.58 5.74
CA PHE A 50 -7.87 -1.61 5.68
C PHE A 50 -8.02 -2.37 7.01
N LEU A 51 -6.93 -2.76 7.65
CA LEU A 51 -6.98 -3.66 8.81
C LEU A 51 -7.64 -3.03 10.06
N PRO A 52 -7.34 -1.77 10.45
CA PRO A 52 -8.09 -1.12 11.52
C PRO A 52 -9.59 -1.01 11.24
N VAL A 53 -9.98 -0.75 9.98
CA VAL A 53 -11.39 -0.72 9.57
C VAL A 53 -12.00 -2.12 9.70
N LEU A 54 -11.30 -3.17 9.28
CA LEU A 54 -11.75 -4.55 9.43
C LEU A 54 -12.01 -4.89 10.88
N GLY A 55 -11.17 -4.40 11.80
CA GLY A 55 -11.39 -4.63 13.22
C GLY A 55 -12.67 -3.97 13.74
N ARG A 56 -12.95 -2.73 13.31
CA ARG A 56 -14.23 -2.05 13.61
C ARG A 56 -15.42 -2.77 13.00
N VAL A 57 -15.32 -3.30 11.78
CA VAL A 57 -16.41 -4.07 11.15
C VAL A 57 -16.79 -5.30 11.98
N TYR A 58 -15.82 -6.01 12.56
CA TYR A 58 -16.13 -7.13 13.45
C TYR A 58 -16.80 -6.69 14.76
N ALA A 59 -16.55 -5.47 15.22
CA ALA A 59 -17.12 -4.93 16.44
C ALA A 59 -18.54 -4.38 16.23
N ASP A 60 -18.71 -3.59 15.17
CA ASP A 60 -19.90 -2.76 14.94
C ASP A 60 -20.85 -3.38 13.89
N GLY A 61 -20.36 -4.33 13.10
CA GLY A 61 -21.11 -4.99 12.03
C GLY A 61 -21.28 -4.20 10.73
N ASP A 62 -20.75 -2.99 10.64
CA ASP A 62 -20.82 -2.15 9.43
C ASP A 62 -19.81 -2.59 8.35
N VAL A 63 -20.16 -3.62 7.60
CA VAL A 63 -19.30 -4.19 6.53
C VAL A 63 -19.08 -3.19 5.39
N GLU A 64 -20.00 -2.27 5.17
CA GLU A 64 -19.92 -1.29 4.07
C GLU A 64 -18.74 -0.35 4.22
N ALA A 65 -18.26 -0.15 5.45
CA ALA A 65 -17.04 0.60 5.73
C ALA A 65 -15.81 0.04 4.97
N LEU A 66 -15.80 -1.24 4.58
CA LEU A 66 -14.68 -1.86 3.86
C LEU A 66 -14.73 -1.69 2.34
N ARG A 67 -15.83 -1.16 1.79
CA ARG A 67 -16.04 -1.04 0.34
C ARG A 67 -14.89 -0.35 -0.42
N PRO A 68 -14.20 0.69 0.12
CA PRO A 68 -13.06 1.30 -0.57
C PRO A 68 -11.89 0.33 -0.81
N TRP A 69 -11.70 -0.66 0.06
CA TRP A 69 -10.52 -1.52 0.09
C TRP A 69 -10.81 -2.98 -0.30
N ALA A 70 -12.05 -3.45 -0.20
CA ALA A 70 -12.42 -4.83 -0.47
C ALA A 70 -13.37 -4.94 -1.66
N ALA A 71 -13.26 -6.05 -2.41
CA ALA A 71 -14.20 -6.39 -3.46
C ALA A 71 -15.47 -7.02 -2.87
N GLU A 72 -16.59 -6.92 -3.60
CA GLU A 72 -17.92 -7.42 -3.17
C GLU A 72 -17.90 -8.86 -2.65
N LYS A 73 -17.13 -9.75 -3.29
CA LYS A 73 -17.01 -11.14 -2.85
C LYS A 73 -16.43 -11.27 -1.44
N GLU A 74 -15.43 -10.44 -1.12
CA GLU A 74 -14.80 -10.42 0.20
C GLU A 74 -15.72 -9.77 1.23
N LEU A 75 -16.42 -8.69 0.86
CA LEU A 75 -17.45 -8.07 1.72
C LEU A 75 -18.52 -9.08 2.10
N ALA A 76 -19.08 -9.82 1.14
CA ALA A 76 -20.09 -10.84 1.39
C ALA A 76 -19.58 -11.95 2.35
N ARG A 77 -18.31 -12.34 2.22
CA ARG A 77 -17.68 -13.33 3.10
C ARG A 77 -17.56 -12.81 4.54
N ILE A 78 -17.11 -11.56 4.71
CA ILE A 78 -16.99 -10.91 6.03
C ILE A 78 -18.37 -10.73 6.65
N ALA A 79 -19.37 -10.29 5.87
CA ALA A 79 -20.75 -10.16 6.33
C ALA A 79 -21.32 -11.49 6.86
N ALA A 80 -21.05 -12.60 6.16
CA ALA A 80 -21.47 -13.92 6.64
C ALA A 80 -20.81 -14.31 7.97
N LEU A 81 -19.53 -13.98 8.18
CA LEU A 81 -18.82 -14.23 9.44
C LEU A 81 -19.37 -13.37 10.59
N VAL A 82 -19.59 -12.08 10.33
CA VAL A 82 -20.18 -11.14 11.30
C VAL A 82 -21.59 -11.60 11.69
N ALA A 83 -22.43 -11.94 10.71
CA ALA A 83 -23.78 -12.45 10.95
C ALA A 83 -23.73 -13.74 11.79
N SER A 84 -22.83 -14.67 11.49
CA SER A 84 -22.66 -15.89 12.27
C SER A 84 -22.25 -15.63 13.72
N LEU A 85 -21.41 -14.62 13.99
CA LEU A 85 -21.09 -14.20 15.37
C LEU A 85 -22.33 -13.66 16.07
N ALA A 86 -23.10 -12.79 15.41
CA ALA A 86 -24.32 -12.22 15.95
C ALA A 86 -25.39 -13.28 16.26
N ASP A 87 -25.57 -14.27 15.37
CA ASP A 87 -26.46 -15.42 15.57
C ASP A 87 -26.08 -16.25 16.81
N GLN A 88 -24.81 -16.22 17.19
CA GLN A 88 -24.27 -16.86 18.39
C GLN A 88 -24.31 -15.94 19.62
N GLY A 89 -24.96 -14.78 19.52
CA GLY A 89 -25.09 -13.81 20.61
C GLY A 89 -23.75 -13.17 20.99
N ARG A 90 -22.84 -12.99 20.05
CA ARG A 90 -21.50 -12.43 20.31
C ARG A 90 -20.99 -11.51 19.20
N TYR A 91 -19.99 -10.70 19.52
CA TYR A 91 -19.20 -9.96 18.54
C TYR A 91 -17.71 -9.99 18.93
N LEU A 92 -16.84 -9.59 18.00
CA LEU A 92 -15.40 -9.50 18.23
C LEU A 92 -14.97 -8.04 18.22
N ALA A 93 -14.12 -7.63 19.15
CA ALA A 93 -13.48 -6.32 19.17
C ALA A 93 -11.96 -6.50 18.98
N PRO A 94 -11.50 -6.82 17.75
CA PRO A 94 -10.09 -7.01 17.48
C PRO A 94 -9.37 -5.66 17.29
N GLU A 95 -8.17 -5.56 17.86
CA GLU A 95 -7.29 -4.39 17.77
C GLU A 95 -5.95 -4.80 17.14
N LEU A 96 -5.60 -4.17 16.02
CA LEU A 96 -4.33 -4.42 15.35
C LEU A 96 -3.19 -3.80 16.16
N ARG A 97 -2.22 -4.64 16.54
CA ARG A 97 -1.03 -4.21 17.29
C ARG A 97 0.19 -4.05 16.39
N GLN A 98 0.34 -4.94 15.41
CA GLN A 98 1.47 -4.92 14.49
C GLN A 98 1.07 -5.52 13.13
N LEU A 99 1.61 -4.95 12.06
CA LEU A 99 1.58 -5.49 10.72
C LEU A 99 3.02 -5.58 10.18
N THR A 100 3.38 -6.73 9.62
CA THR A 100 4.62 -6.93 8.88
C THR A 100 4.28 -7.59 7.55
N VAL A 101 4.74 -7.02 6.44
CA VAL A 101 4.67 -7.68 5.12
C VAL A 101 5.87 -8.60 4.97
N GLU A 102 5.63 -9.90 4.81
CA GLU A 102 6.69 -10.92 4.68
C GLU A 102 7.06 -11.20 3.23
N ASP A 103 6.07 -11.30 2.34
CA ASP A 103 6.26 -11.60 0.93
C ASP A 103 5.22 -10.85 0.10
N ALA A 104 5.63 -10.37 -1.07
CA ALA A 104 4.74 -9.72 -2.01
C ALA A 104 5.14 -10.10 -3.43
N ARG A 105 4.22 -10.73 -4.14
CA ARG A 105 4.40 -11.17 -5.52
C ARG A 105 3.35 -10.51 -6.40
N ILE A 106 3.78 -9.91 -7.49
CA ILE A 106 2.92 -9.16 -8.40
C ILE A 106 2.92 -9.86 -9.76
N TRP A 107 1.74 -10.01 -10.35
CA TRP A 107 1.53 -10.58 -11.68
C TRP A 107 0.80 -9.58 -12.57
N ASN A 108 1.32 -9.39 -13.78
CA ASN A 108 0.75 -8.53 -14.82
C ASN A 108 0.44 -7.09 -14.36
N ASN A 109 1.16 -6.59 -13.35
CA ASN A 109 0.99 -5.26 -12.74
C ASN A 109 -0.41 -4.96 -12.18
N SER A 110 -1.28 -5.97 -12.08
CA SER A 110 -2.69 -5.80 -11.72
C SER A 110 -3.19 -6.81 -10.70
N ASN A 111 -2.45 -7.87 -10.43
CA ASN A 111 -2.80 -8.87 -9.43
C ASN A 111 -1.61 -9.07 -8.51
N ALA A 112 -1.86 -9.33 -7.23
CA ALA A 112 -0.81 -9.62 -6.29
C ALA A 112 -1.25 -10.65 -5.25
N PHE A 113 -0.27 -11.36 -4.71
CA PHE A 113 -0.40 -12.14 -3.50
C PHE A 113 0.55 -11.50 -2.48
N VAL A 114 0.01 -11.14 -1.33
CA VAL A 114 0.75 -10.55 -0.23
C VAL A 114 0.61 -11.47 0.96
N THR A 115 1.72 -11.81 1.60
CA THR A 115 1.73 -12.55 2.88
C THR A 115 2.16 -11.61 3.97
N THR A 116 1.36 -11.53 5.03
CA THR A 116 1.63 -10.69 6.20
C THR A 116 1.78 -11.56 7.44
N LEU A 117 2.48 -11.01 8.43
CA LEU A 117 2.40 -11.40 9.81
C LEU A 117 1.71 -10.27 10.58
N GLU A 118 0.55 -10.57 11.15
CA GLU A 118 -0.28 -9.62 11.90
C GLU A 118 -0.32 -10.02 13.36
N VAL A 119 -0.24 -9.04 14.27
CA VAL A 119 -0.42 -9.23 15.71
C VAL A 119 -1.69 -8.52 16.13
N TRP A 120 -2.60 -9.24 16.77
CA TRP A 120 -3.91 -8.75 17.16
C TRP A 120 -4.19 -9.03 18.64
N ASP A 121 -4.83 -8.07 19.29
CA ASP A 121 -5.53 -8.30 20.55
C ASP A 121 -7.01 -8.52 20.20
N VAL A 122 -7.54 -9.71 20.48
CA VAL A 122 -8.91 -10.07 20.13
C VAL A 122 -9.72 -10.28 21.39
N ARG A 123 -10.77 -9.45 21.57
CA ARG A 123 -11.74 -9.61 22.66
C ARG A 123 -13.07 -10.06 22.10
N MET A 124 -13.69 -11.02 22.75
CA MET A 124 -15.02 -11.52 22.40
C MET A 124 -16.01 -11.05 23.45
N HIS A 125 -17.10 -10.44 23.00
CA HIS A 125 -18.11 -9.88 23.90
C HIS A 125 -19.48 -10.49 23.61
N ALA A 126 -20.30 -10.60 24.65
CA ALA A 126 -21.70 -10.94 24.51
C ALA A 126 -22.45 -9.79 23.83
N LEU A 127 -23.25 -10.13 22.82
CA LEU A 127 -24.10 -9.18 22.12
C LEU A 127 -25.24 -8.74 23.05
N GLY A 128 -25.46 -7.43 23.17
CA GLY A 128 -26.48 -6.84 24.05
C GLY A 128 -25.94 -6.41 25.41
N SER A 129 -25.31 -7.30 26.18
CA SER A 129 -24.75 -6.94 27.49
C SER A 129 -23.35 -6.32 27.42
N GLY A 130 -22.58 -6.62 26.37
CA GLY A 130 -21.18 -6.17 26.23
C GLY A 130 -20.20 -6.89 27.17
N GLU A 131 -20.67 -7.88 27.93
CA GLU A 131 -19.82 -8.67 28.84
C GLU A 131 -18.68 -9.34 28.07
N LEU A 132 -17.46 -9.27 28.61
CA LEU A 132 -16.31 -9.95 28.03
C LEU A 132 -16.43 -11.46 28.26
N LEU A 133 -16.49 -12.22 27.17
CA LEU A 133 -16.60 -13.68 27.18
C LEU A 133 -15.23 -14.37 27.11
N ALA A 134 -14.31 -13.81 26.32
CA ALA A 134 -12.96 -14.34 26.13
C ALA A 134 -12.02 -13.25 25.62
N GLU A 135 -10.71 -13.41 25.87
CA GLU A 135 -9.67 -12.57 25.27
C GLU A 135 -8.46 -13.40 24.84
N ASP A 136 -7.89 -13.01 23.70
CA ASP A 136 -6.66 -13.54 23.12
C ASP A 136 -5.75 -12.34 22.78
N LEU A 137 -4.79 -12.02 23.64
CA LEU A 137 -3.88 -10.88 23.46
C LEU A 137 -2.59 -11.28 22.75
N GLY A 138 -2.06 -10.40 21.90
CA GLY A 138 -0.81 -10.59 21.17
C GLY A 138 -0.85 -11.75 20.18
N LYS A 139 -2.04 -12.16 19.73
CA LYS A 139 -2.21 -13.32 18.86
C LYS A 139 -1.63 -13.03 17.48
N ARG A 140 -0.78 -13.94 17.01
CA ARG A 140 -0.05 -13.79 15.74
C ARG A 140 -0.75 -14.59 14.66
N TYR A 141 -1.09 -13.94 13.57
CA TYR A 141 -1.69 -14.55 12.40
C TYR A 141 -0.80 -14.32 11.19
N ARG A 142 -0.46 -15.40 10.50
CA ARG A 142 0.09 -15.30 9.16
C ARG A 142 -1.06 -15.26 8.18
N VAL A 143 -1.17 -14.22 7.36
CA VAL A 143 -2.33 -14.02 6.48
C VAL A 143 -1.87 -13.86 5.05
N LYS A 144 -2.51 -14.61 4.15
CA LYS A 144 -2.31 -14.48 2.71
C LYS A 144 -3.48 -13.74 2.09
N TYR A 145 -3.16 -12.68 1.34
CA TYR A 145 -4.08 -11.85 0.60
C TYR A 145 -3.96 -12.12 -0.88
N GLN A 146 -5.10 -12.13 -1.57
CA GLN A 146 -5.18 -11.93 -3.00
C GLN A 146 -5.66 -10.51 -3.25
N LEU A 147 -4.84 -9.71 -3.92
CA LEU A 147 -5.13 -8.32 -4.25
C LEU A 147 -5.27 -8.14 -5.75
N LYS A 148 -6.08 -7.16 -6.15
CA LYS A 148 -6.22 -6.72 -7.53
C LYS A 148 -6.21 -5.20 -7.61
N ARG A 149 -5.54 -4.66 -8.62
CA ARG A 149 -5.57 -3.24 -8.94
C ARG A 149 -6.85 -2.92 -9.71
N ASP A 150 -7.57 -1.92 -9.23
CA ASP A 150 -8.84 -1.42 -9.78
C ASP A 150 -8.82 0.11 -9.71
N GLY A 151 -9.00 0.79 -10.85
CA GLY A 151 -8.96 2.26 -10.90
C GLY A 151 -7.66 2.91 -10.39
N GLY A 152 -6.53 2.18 -10.40
CA GLY A 152 -5.23 2.66 -9.88
C GLY A 152 -4.94 2.27 -8.43
N SER A 153 -5.96 1.84 -7.68
CA SER A 153 -5.86 1.43 -6.27
C SER A 153 -5.86 -0.07 -6.11
N TRP A 154 -5.24 -0.59 -5.04
CA TRP A 154 -5.29 -2.01 -4.70
C TRP A 154 -6.55 -2.33 -3.89
N ARG A 155 -7.17 -3.47 -4.19
CA ARG A 155 -8.33 -3.98 -3.46
C ARG A 155 -8.13 -5.45 -3.07
N VAL A 156 -8.61 -5.81 -1.89
CA VAL A 156 -8.65 -7.17 -1.36
C VAL A 156 -9.74 -7.96 -2.09
N LEU A 157 -9.34 -8.98 -2.85
CA LEU A 157 -10.25 -9.94 -3.44
C LEU A 157 -10.58 -11.09 -2.48
N PHE A 158 -9.61 -11.45 -1.65
CA PHE A 158 -9.69 -12.56 -0.71
C PHE A 158 -8.58 -12.45 0.32
N ARG A 159 -8.84 -12.94 1.54
CA ARG A 159 -7.83 -13.20 2.58
C ARG A 159 -8.04 -14.56 3.23
N ALA A 160 -6.96 -15.20 3.64
CA ALA A 160 -6.98 -16.41 4.46
C ALA A 160 -5.88 -16.38 5.51
N ILE A 161 -6.21 -16.78 6.73
CA ILE A 161 -5.21 -17.12 7.75
C ILE A 161 -4.54 -18.42 7.30
N GLN A 162 -3.23 -18.51 7.45
CA GLN A 162 -2.44 -19.70 7.16
C GLN A 162 -2.20 -20.49 8.45
N ASP A 163 -2.35 -21.81 8.36
CA ASP A 163 -2.04 -22.77 9.43
C ASP A 163 -0.52 -23.03 9.55
#